data_AF-A0A959YV57-F1
#
_entry.id   AF-A0A959YV57-F1
#
_cell.length_a   1.000
_cell.length_b   1.000
_cell.length_c   1.000
_cell.angle_alpha   90.00
_cell.angle_beta   90.00
_cell.angle_gamma   90.00
#
_symmetry.space_group_name_H-M   'P 1'
#
loop_
_entity.id
_entity.type
_entity.pdbx_description
1 polymer ?
#
loop_
_entity_poly.entity_id
_entity_poly.type
_entity_poly.pdbx_seq_one_letter_code
_entity_poly.pdbx_strand_id
1 'polypeptide(L)'
;MAKPDRPTPKKHPWGLVREHWVGLLNDLLLAVDRCLAHLGTERVHDLRVAIRRTLPVLELATVVLPDAAPWKALHQELHGLLRLTGPLRDRQLFRIRLQALGRRERALRKAPEALLAKARDQEREQKLAVRHALEEHAELFIGLHQAAAAIGRSTPQPGADLMEVVAHSRDRMERRWSQVLPGDPHTLHRARIAVKRHRYLLEALAPVLEPDVLAETEQHRHVQRLIGRWHDELLFREWLLDQGGPGLGLLARLPRMKHLPKQMGRPAH
;
A
#
# COMPACT_ATOMS: atom_id res chain seq x y z
N MET A 1 -21.63 50.96 -16.96
CA MET A 1 -20.22 50.53 -16.93
C MET A 1 -20.09 49.42 -15.88
N ALA A 2 -20.00 48.17 -16.29
CA ALA A 2 -19.76 47.04 -15.40
C ALA A 2 -18.25 46.93 -15.12
N LYS A 3 -17.87 46.81 -13.84
CA LYS A 3 -16.47 46.54 -13.46
C LYS A 3 -16.08 45.15 -13.95
N PRO A 4 -14.89 44.96 -14.55
CA PRO A 4 -14.42 43.64 -14.91
C PRO A 4 -14.15 42.83 -13.63
N ASP A 5 -14.70 41.61 -13.61
CA ASP A 5 -14.41 40.61 -12.60
C ASP A 5 -12.90 40.42 -12.51
N ARG A 6 -12.31 40.66 -11.33
CA ARG A 6 -10.90 40.35 -11.11
C ARG A 6 -10.77 38.83 -11.11
N PRO A 7 -9.95 38.22 -11.98
CA PRO A 7 -9.72 36.79 -11.93
C PRO A 7 -9.15 36.46 -10.55
N THR A 8 -9.81 35.56 -9.83
CA THR A 8 -9.27 34.99 -8.61
C THR A 8 -7.88 34.42 -8.92
N PRO A 9 -6.84 34.72 -8.12
CA PRO A 9 -5.51 34.20 -8.38
C PRO A 9 -5.59 32.68 -8.34
N LYS A 10 -5.45 32.02 -9.50
CA LYS A 10 -5.34 30.56 -9.58
C LYS A 10 -4.20 30.17 -8.65
N LYS A 11 -4.49 29.39 -7.60
CA LYS A 11 -3.47 28.88 -6.67
C LYS A 11 -2.34 28.30 -7.51
N HIS A 12 -1.11 28.72 -7.23
CA HIS A 12 0.08 28.15 -7.88
C HIS A 12 0.04 26.61 -7.73
N PRO A 13 0.34 25.81 -8.77
CA PRO A 13 0.22 24.34 -8.75
C PRO A 13 0.85 23.69 -7.51
N TRP A 14 2.00 24.20 -7.08
CA TRP A 14 2.67 23.78 -5.85
C TRP A 14 1.81 23.91 -4.58
N GLY A 15 1.02 24.99 -4.44
CA GLY A 15 0.18 25.20 -3.26
C GLY A 15 -0.83 24.07 -3.06
N LEU A 16 -1.41 23.57 -4.15
CA LEU A 16 -2.35 22.45 -4.13
C LEU A 16 -1.65 21.13 -3.78
N VAL A 17 -0.48 20.86 -4.39
CA VAL A 17 0.34 19.67 -4.08
C VAL A 17 0.74 19.65 -2.61
N ARG A 18 1.22 20.79 -2.10
CA ARG A 18 1.65 20.95 -0.72
C ARG A 18 0.50 20.71 0.27
N GLU A 19 -0.66 21.33 0.04
CA GLU A 19 -1.86 21.12 0.88
C GLU A 19 -2.26 19.64 0.93
N HIS A 20 -2.23 18.97 -0.23
CA HIS A 20 -2.54 17.54 -0.33
C HIS A 20 -1.51 16.65 0.39
N TRP A 21 -0.22 16.92 0.24
CA TRP A 21 0.85 16.15 0.91
C TRP A 21 0.78 16.27 2.44
N VAL A 22 0.49 17.48 2.94
CA VAL A 22 0.24 17.69 4.38
C VAL A 22 -0.98 16.88 4.82
N GLY A 23 -2.05 16.85 4.03
CA GLY A 23 -3.22 16.01 4.27
C GLY A 23 -2.87 14.52 4.41
N LEU A 24 -2.08 13.97 3.48
CA LEU A 24 -1.65 12.57 3.51
C LEU A 24 -0.80 12.23 4.75
N LEU A 25 0.07 13.14 5.19
CA LEU A 25 0.87 12.98 6.41
C LEU A 25 0.00 13.01 7.67
N ASN A 26 -1.00 13.90 7.71
CA ASN A 26 -1.97 13.95 8.80
C ASN A 26 -2.84 12.69 8.86
N ASP A 27 -3.28 12.17 7.70
CA ASP A 27 -3.99 10.89 7.61
C ASP A 27 -3.14 9.74 8.14
N LEU A 28 -1.84 9.75 7.86
CA LEU A 28 -0.89 8.79 8.40
C LEU A 28 -0.78 8.89 9.92
N LEU A 29 -0.56 10.09 10.47
CA LEU A 29 -0.51 10.31 11.92
C LEU A 29 -1.76 9.74 12.61
N LEU A 30 -2.95 10.08 12.10
CA LEU A 30 -4.22 9.54 12.62
C LEU A 30 -4.32 8.02 12.47
N ALA A 31 -3.78 7.44 11.40
CA ALA A 31 -3.78 5.99 11.21
C ALA A 31 -2.83 5.29 12.19
N VAL A 32 -1.68 5.89 12.52
CA VAL A 32 -0.77 5.35 13.54
C VAL A 32 -1.44 5.38 14.90
N ASP A 33 -2.03 6.49 15.32
CA ASP A 33 -2.74 6.63 16.61
C ASP A 33 -3.83 5.57 16.76
N ARG A 34 -4.69 5.43 15.74
CA ARG A 34 -5.76 4.42 15.75
C ARG A 34 -5.23 2.98 15.82
N CYS A 35 -4.07 2.72 15.20
CA CYS A 35 -3.44 1.41 15.19
C CYS A 35 -2.81 1.07 16.55
N LEU A 36 -2.16 2.04 17.20
CA LEU A 36 -1.62 1.92 18.56
C LEU A 36 -2.72 1.61 19.59
N ALA A 37 -3.83 2.35 19.50
CA ALA A 37 -5.00 2.14 20.36
C ALA A 37 -5.56 0.72 20.19
N HIS A 38 -5.63 0.22 18.95
CA HIS A 38 -6.11 -1.13 18.67
C HIS A 38 -5.53 -1.72 17.38
N LEU A 39 -4.75 -2.80 17.51
CA LEU A 39 -4.20 -3.58 16.39
C LEU A 39 -5.25 -4.49 15.72
N GLY A 40 -6.43 -3.95 15.45
CA GLY A 40 -7.51 -4.61 14.73
C GLY A 40 -7.19 -4.76 13.24
N THR A 41 -7.90 -5.67 12.56
CA THR A 41 -7.65 -5.97 11.15
C THR A 41 -7.81 -4.76 10.23
N GLU A 42 -8.85 -3.94 10.44
CA GLU A 42 -9.06 -2.71 9.68
C GLU A 42 -8.01 -1.64 10.02
N ARG A 43 -7.64 -1.49 11.30
CA ARG A 43 -6.66 -0.46 11.70
C ARG A 43 -5.27 -0.71 11.13
N VAL A 44 -4.81 -1.97 11.16
CA VAL A 44 -3.56 -2.38 10.51
C VAL A 44 -3.65 -2.21 8.98
N HIS A 45 -4.83 -2.44 8.38
CA HIS A 45 -5.03 -2.18 6.97
C HIS A 45 -4.89 -0.69 6.64
N ASP A 46 -5.61 0.16 7.36
CA ASP A 46 -5.64 1.61 7.19
C ASP A 46 -4.23 2.20 7.35
N LEU A 47 -3.51 1.81 8.41
CA LEU A 47 -2.11 2.22 8.61
C LEU A 47 -1.25 1.85 7.39
N ARG A 48 -1.34 0.60 6.92
CA ARG A 48 -0.58 0.14 5.75
C ARG A 48 -0.98 0.83 4.46
N VAL A 49 -2.21 1.34 4.34
CA VAL A 49 -2.65 2.14 3.20
C VAL A 49 -2.08 3.55 3.31
N ALA A 50 -2.19 4.19 4.47
CA ALA A 50 -1.67 5.53 4.73
C ALA A 50 -0.14 5.61 4.52
N ILE A 51 0.60 4.62 5.03
CA ILE A 51 2.06 4.50 4.79
C ILE A 51 2.34 4.46 3.28
N ARG A 52 1.65 3.59 2.53
CA ARG A 52 1.89 3.45 1.09
C ARG A 52 1.56 4.69 0.28
N ARG A 53 0.58 5.49 0.71
CA ARG A 53 0.26 6.79 0.10
C ARG A 53 1.27 7.87 0.45
N THR A 54 1.89 7.78 1.62
CA THR A 54 2.90 8.73 2.10
C THR A 54 4.28 8.46 1.49
N LEU A 55 4.65 7.20 1.23
CA LEU A 55 5.97 6.88 0.68
C LEU A 55 6.30 7.66 -0.62
N PRO A 56 5.41 7.76 -1.63
CA PRO A 56 5.69 8.57 -2.81
C PRO A 56 5.81 10.08 -2.51
N VAL A 57 5.09 10.60 -1.52
CA VAL A 57 5.25 11.99 -1.08
C VAL A 57 6.68 12.23 -0.61
N LEU A 58 7.21 11.33 0.22
CA LEU A 58 8.60 11.42 0.70
C LEU A 58 9.62 11.21 -0.43
N GLU A 59 9.36 10.30 -1.37
CA GLU A 59 10.20 10.14 -2.56
C GLU A 59 10.23 11.43 -3.39
N LEU A 60 9.09 12.06 -3.65
CA LEU A 60 9.00 13.32 -4.38
C LEU A 60 9.65 14.46 -3.61
N ALA A 61 9.51 14.51 -2.29
CA ALA A 61 10.17 15.50 -1.44
C ALA A 61 11.70 15.47 -1.58
N THR A 62 12.32 14.29 -1.77
CA THR A 62 13.77 14.22 -2.03
C THR A 62 14.22 14.87 -3.33
N VAL A 63 13.30 15.06 -4.28
CA VAL A 63 13.55 15.67 -5.59
C VAL A 63 13.22 17.15 -5.55
N VAL A 64 12.09 17.52 -4.96
CA VAL A 64 11.55 18.88 -5.08
C VAL A 64 11.86 19.80 -3.91
N LEU A 65 12.26 19.28 -2.76
CA LEU A 65 12.55 20.09 -1.57
C LEU A 65 14.05 20.16 -1.29
N PRO A 66 14.54 21.27 -0.68
CA PRO A 66 15.90 21.34 -0.16
C PRO A 66 16.18 20.22 0.83
N ASP A 67 17.43 19.75 0.84
CA ASP A 67 17.94 18.68 1.70
C ASP A 67 17.16 17.36 1.62
N ALA A 68 17.71 16.40 0.89
CA ALA A 68 17.09 15.09 0.69
C ALA A 68 17.19 14.15 1.90
N ALA A 69 18.11 14.41 2.84
CA ALA A 69 18.43 13.48 3.93
C ALA A 69 17.23 13.16 4.86
N PRO A 70 16.50 14.15 5.42
CA PRO A 70 15.40 13.86 6.34
C PRO A 70 14.27 13.07 5.67
N TRP A 71 13.95 13.38 4.41
CA TRP A 71 12.91 12.68 3.66
C TRP A 71 13.28 11.21 3.39
N LYS A 72 14.56 10.94 3.08
CA LYS A 72 15.08 9.57 2.90
C LYS A 72 15.02 8.76 4.19
N ALA A 73 15.41 9.36 5.32
CA ALA A 73 15.37 8.70 6.62
C ALA A 73 13.94 8.30 6.99
N LEU A 74 13.00 9.25 6.92
CA LEU A 74 11.59 9.00 7.22
C LEU A 74 10.97 7.97 6.25
N HIS A 75 11.34 8.00 4.97
CA HIS A 75 10.91 6.99 4.00
C HIS A 75 11.36 5.59 4.40
N GLN A 76 12.63 5.44 4.80
CA GLN A 76 13.19 4.15 5.22
C GLN A 76 12.49 3.62 6.48
N GLU A 77 12.23 4.47 7.46
CA GLU A 77 11.50 4.11 8.68
C GLU A 77 10.07 3.62 8.37
N LEU A 78 9.30 4.39 7.59
CA LEU A 78 7.96 4.01 7.18
C LEU A 78 7.95 2.71 6.34
N HIS A 79 8.95 2.53 5.48
CA HIS A 79 9.11 1.29 4.74
C HIS A 79 9.44 0.10 5.67
N GLY A 80 10.25 0.32 6.71
CA GLY A 80 10.50 -0.64 7.79
C GLY A 80 9.21 -1.06 8.48
N LEU A 81 8.38 -0.10 8.87
CA LEU A 81 7.07 -0.36 9.49
C LEU A 81 6.11 -1.12 8.55
N LEU A 82 6.17 -0.84 7.25
CA LEU A 82 5.40 -1.59 6.24
C LEU A 82 5.86 -3.06 6.13
N ARG A 83 7.16 -3.34 6.29
CA ARG A 83 7.69 -4.71 6.33
C ARG A 83 7.24 -5.42 7.61
N LEU A 84 7.37 -4.77 8.75
CA LEU A 84 6.99 -5.33 10.05
C LEU A 84 5.49 -5.67 10.14
N THR A 85 4.62 -4.78 9.65
CA THR A 85 3.15 -5.00 9.66
C THR A 85 2.68 -6.00 8.59
N GLY A 86 3.58 -6.48 7.71
CA GLY A 86 3.28 -7.42 6.64
C GLY A 86 2.77 -8.76 7.16
N PRO A 87 3.59 -9.52 7.92
CA PRO A 87 3.21 -10.80 8.49
C PRO A 87 1.92 -10.72 9.33
N LEU A 88 1.77 -9.68 10.16
CA LEU A 88 0.53 -9.47 10.93
C LEU A 88 -0.69 -9.38 10.02
N ARG A 89 -0.62 -8.57 8.95
CA ARG A 89 -1.73 -8.42 8.00
C ARG A 89 -2.07 -9.75 7.30
N ASP A 90 -1.05 -10.53 6.95
CA ASP A 90 -1.25 -11.82 6.29
C ASP A 90 -1.96 -12.80 7.24
N ARG A 91 -1.52 -12.90 8.51
CA ARG A 91 -2.18 -13.75 9.52
C ARG A 91 -3.64 -13.34 9.76
N GLN A 92 -3.92 -12.04 9.84
CA GLN A 92 -5.28 -11.52 9.98
C GLN A 92 -6.16 -11.92 8.78
N LEU A 93 -5.62 -11.82 7.56
CA LEU A 93 -6.33 -12.23 6.34
C LEU A 93 -6.59 -13.74 6.32
N PHE A 94 -5.60 -14.56 6.68
CA PHE A 94 -5.73 -16.01 6.76
C PHE A 94 -6.79 -16.42 7.79
N ARG A 95 -6.81 -15.78 8.96
CA ARG A 95 -7.84 -16.00 9.98
C ARG A 95 -9.24 -15.71 9.46
N ILE A 96 -9.46 -14.56 8.83
CA ILE A 96 -10.76 -14.20 8.23
C ILE A 96 -11.18 -15.24 7.20
N ARG A 97 -10.24 -15.67 6.36
CA ARG A 97 -10.49 -16.67 5.32
C ARG A 97 -10.85 -18.03 5.89
N LEU A 98 -10.13 -18.52 6.89
CA LEU A 98 -10.44 -19.78 7.59
C LEU A 98 -11.82 -19.73 8.24
N GLN A 99 -12.19 -18.61 8.86
CA GLN A 99 -13.54 -18.41 9.41
C GLN A 99 -14.62 -18.49 8.33
N ALA A 100 -14.37 -17.90 7.14
CA ALA A 100 -15.31 -17.99 6.03
C ALA A 100 -15.43 -19.42 5.49
N LEU A 101 -14.33 -20.18 5.40
CA LEU A 101 -14.33 -21.58 4.98
C LEU A 101 -15.07 -22.48 5.97
N GLY A 102 -14.80 -22.33 7.27
CA GLY A 102 -15.47 -23.11 8.33
C GLY A 102 -16.99 -22.90 8.39
N ARG A 103 -17.48 -21.72 7.98
CA ARG A 103 -18.93 -21.46 7.85
C ARG A 103 -19.57 -22.17 6.65
N ARG A 104 -18.84 -22.26 5.53
CA ARG A 104 -19.36 -22.85 4.27
C ARG A 104 -19.35 -24.37 4.28
N GLU A 105 -18.34 -24.98 4.90
CA GLU A 105 -18.14 -26.42 4.83
C GLU A 105 -18.22 -27.05 6.22
N ARG A 106 -19.44 -27.34 6.71
CA ARG A 106 -19.65 -28.03 8.01
C ARG A 106 -18.90 -29.36 8.12
N ALA A 107 -18.70 -30.06 7.00
CA ALA A 107 -17.93 -31.30 6.93
C ALA A 107 -16.43 -31.12 7.24
N LEU A 108 -15.92 -29.88 7.22
CA LEU A 108 -14.51 -29.60 7.51
C LEU A 108 -14.21 -29.31 8.98
N ARG A 109 -15.21 -28.96 9.81
CA ARG A 109 -15.08 -28.28 11.13
C ARG A 109 -13.78 -28.51 11.93
N LYS A 110 -13.34 -29.76 12.12
CA LYS A 110 -12.16 -30.08 12.94
C LYS A 110 -10.84 -29.50 12.38
N ALA A 111 -10.60 -29.53 11.07
CA ALA A 111 -9.35 -29.04 10.48
C ALA A 111 -9.24 -27.50 10.48
N PRO A 112 -10.28 -26.74 10.09
CA PRO A 112 -10.31 -25.29 10.23
C PRO A 112 -10.21 -24.80 11.67
N GLU A 113 -10.73 -25.53 12.68
CA GLU A 113 -10.63 -25.13 14.09
C GLU A 113 -9.18 -25.11 14.58
N ALA A 114 -8.42 -26.19 14.35
CA ALA A 114 -7.01 -26.25 14.71
C ALA A 114 -6.17 -25.21 13.96
N LEU A 115 -6.42 -25.04 12.65
CA LEU A 115 -5.77 -24.01 11.83
C LEU A 115 -6.12 -22.58 12.31
N LEU A 116 -7.36 -22.37 12.75
CA LEU A 116 -7.82 -21.09 13.28
C LEU A 116 -7.15 -20.75 14.61
N ALA A 117 -6.95 -21.74 15.49
CA ALA A 117 -6.18 -21.57 16.71
C ALA A 117 -4.74 -21.15 16.39
N LYS A 118 -4.06 -21.89 15.50
CA LYS A 118 -2.70 -21.53 15.04
C LYS A 118 -2.62 -20.12 14.45
N ALA A 119 -3.57 -19.75 13.58
CA ALA A 119 -3.62 -18.42 12.98
C ALA A 119 -3.82 -17.31 14.02
N ARG A 120 -4.60 -17.56 15.08
CA ARG A 120 -4.80 -16.62 16.20
C ARG A 120 -3.54 -16.46 17.03
N ASP A 121 -2.83 -17.54 17.33
CA ASP A 121 -1.61 -17.48 18.13
C ASP A 121 -0.49 -16.75 17.36
N GLN A 122 -0.32 -17.06 16.08
CA GLN A 122 0.58 -16.31 15.20
C GLN A 122 0.16 -14.83 15.08
N GLU A 123 -1.13 -14.53 14.96
CA GLU A 123 -1.59 -13.13 14.96
C GLU A 123 -1.25 -12.42 16.28
N ARG A 124 -1.39 -13.08 17.44
CA ARG A 124 -1.05 -12.51 18.75
C ARG A 124 0.44 -12.20 18.87
N GLU A 125 1.29 -13.13 18.47
CA GLU A 125 2.74 -12.94 18.44
C GLU A 125 3.13 -11.74 17.55
N GLN A 126 2.58 -11.68 16.34
CA GLN A 126 2.86 -10.59 15.40
C GLN A 126 2.28 -9.24 15.88
N LYS A 127 1.16 -9.25 16.63
CA LYS A 127 0.64 -8.05 17.29
C LYS A 127 1.60 -7.52 18.34
N LEU A 128 2.21 -8.39 19.13
CA LEU A 128 3.17 -7.97 20.15
C LEU A 128 4.38 -7.30 19.50
N ALA A 129 4.94 -7.91 18.45
CA ALA A 129 6.07 -7.35 17.71
C ALA A 129 5.74 -5.98 17.07
N VAL A 130 4.57 -5.86 16.42
CA VAL A 130 4.13 -4.59 15.84
C VAL A 130 3.84 -3.53 16.91
N ARG A 131 3.24 -3.92 18.03
CA ARG A 131 2.98 -3.03 19.16
C ARG A 131 4.27 -2.44 19.69
N HIS A 132 5.24 -3.31 20.02
CA HIS A 132 6.53 -2.90 20.54
C HIS A 132 7.21 -1.90 19.62
N ALA A 133 7.29 -2.20 18.32
CA ALA A 133 7.86 -1.25 17.37
C ALA A 133 7.08 0.06 17.30
N LEU A 134 5.73 0.05 17.26
CA LEU A 134 4.99 1.31 17.23
C LEU A 134 5.18 2.14 18.51
N GLU A 135 5.31 1.50 19.67
CA GLU A 135 5.53 2.16 20.97
C GLU A 135 6.96 2.70 21.12
N GLU A 136 7.97 2.01 20.59
CA GLU A 136 9.37 2.46 20.59
C GLU A 136 9.66 3.59 19.58
N HIS A 137 8.78 3.77 18.59
CA HIS A 137 8.97 4.74 17.52
C HIS A 137 8.41 6.14 17.87
N ALA A 138 8.66 6.66 19.07
CA ALA A 138 8.29 8.03 19.44
C ALA A 138 8.91 9.07 18.47
N GLU A 139 10.13 8.83 18.02
CA GLU A 139 10.83 9.66 17.03
C GLU A 139 10.14 9.67 15.66
N LEU A 140 9.44 8.59 15.28
CA LEU A 140 8.68 8.56 14.03
C LEU A 140 7.53 9.57 14.05
N PHE A 141 6.84 9.71 15.18
CA PHE A 141 5.75 10.69 15.33
C PHE A 141 6.28 12.12 15.25
N ILE A 142 7.37 12.39 15.96
CA ILE A 142 8.04 13.68 15.92
C ILE A 142 8.47 13.99 14.47
N GLY A 143 9.12 13.03 13.81
CA GLY A 143 9.54 13.14 12.41
C GLY A 143 8.38 13.39 11.44
N LEU A 144 7.24 12.71 11.62
CA LEU A 144 6.04 12.91 10.81
C LEU A 144 5.43 14.32 11.00
N HIS A 145 5.31 14.79 12.24
CA HIS A 145 4.85 16.15 12.52
C HIS A 145 5.79 17.21 11.95
N GLN A 146 7.10 17.03 12.13
CA GLN A 146 8.11 17.91 11.56
C GLN A 146 8.07 17.91 10.03
N ALA A 147 7.90 16.75 9.40
CA ALA A 147 7.76 16.61 7.96
C ALA A 147 6.53 17.36 7.43
N ALA A 148 5.37 17.20 8.07
CA ALA A 148 4.15 17.91 7.69
C ALA A 148 4.32 19.43 7.81
N ALA A 149 4.91 19.89 8.90
CA ALA A 149 5.16 21.31 9.14
C ALA A 149 6.19 21.90 8.14
N ALA A 150 7.26 21.15 7.84
CA ALA A 150 8.29 21.53 6.89
C ALA A 150 7.73 21.60 5.45
N ILE A 151 6.98 20.58 5.01
CA ILE A 151 6.28 20.61 3.71
C ILE A 151 5.33 21.80 3.66
N GLY A 152 4.52 22.03 4.70
CA GLY A 152 3.57 23.16 4.75
C GLY A 152 4.19 24.55 4.58
N ARG A 153 5.45 24.73 4.97
CA ARG A 153 6.20 25.99 4.79
C ARG A 153 7.12 26.02 3.58
N SER A 154 7.25 24.90 2.86
CA SER A 154 8.24 24.76 1.80
C SER A 154 7.83 25.44 0.49
N THR A 155 8.85 25.77 -0.29
CA THR A 155 8.78 26.13 -1.70
C THR A 155 9.61 25.12 -2.49
N PRO A 156 9.19 24.76 -3.72
CA PRO A 156 9.90 23.77 -4.50
C PRO A 156 11.21 24.36 -5.02
N GLN A 157 12.24 23.53 -5.13
CA GLN A 157 13.50 23.92 -5.77
C GLN A 157 13.27 24.28 -7.25
N PRO A 158 13.96 25.30 -7.79
CA PRO A 158 13.92 25.62 -9.21
C PRO A 158 14.32 24.42 -10.08
N GLY A 159 13.60 24.19 -11.18
CA GLY A 159 13.93 23.15 -12.16
C GLY A 159 13.47 21.74 -11.81
N ALA A 160 12.80 21.53 -10.67
CA ALA A 160 12.21 20.23 -10.35
C ALA A 160 11.00 19.93 -11.26
N ASP A 161 11.15 18.95 -12.14
CA ASP A 161 10.07 18.48 -13.02
C ASP A 161 9.38 17.23 -12.45
N LEU A 162 8.22 17.44 -11.84
CA LEU A 162 7.38 16.36 -11.32
C LEU A 162 6.84 15.44 -12.42
N MET A 163 6.64 15.96 -13.64
CA MET A 163 6.12 15.18 -14.76
C MET A 163 7.18 14.22 -15.29
N GLU A 164 8.46 14.61 -15.25
CA GLU A 164 9.56 13.71 -15.55
C GLU A 164 9.57 12.51 -14.58
N VAL A 165 9.31 12.72 -13.30
CA VAL A 165 9.21 11.63 -12.31
C VAL A 165 8.04 10.69 -12.60
N VAL A 166 6.90 11.24 -13.03
CA VAL A 166 5.72 10.45 -13.44
C VAL A 166 6.05 9.60 -14.67
N ALA A 167 6.67 10.18 -15.69
CA ALA A 167 7.08 9.47 -16.91
C ALA A 167 8.04 8.31 -16.59
N HIS A 168 9.09 8.56 -15.80
CA HIS A 168 10.03 7.52 -15.38
C HIS A 168 9.36 6.38 -14.58
N SER A 169 8.37 6.74 -13.75
CA SER A 169 7.58 5.77 -12.98
C SER A 169 6.71 4.90 -13.90
N ARG A 170 6.09 5.51 -14.93
CA ARG A 170 5.31 4.81 -15.96
C ARG A 170 6.20 3.84 -16.74
N ASP A 171 7.32 4.30 -17.27
CA ASP A 171 8.28 3.45 -18.00
C ASP A 171 8.74 2.25 -17.17
N ARG A 172 9.04 2.48 -15.89
CA ARG A 172 9.43 1.41 -14.97
C ARG A 172 8.28 0.42 -14.76
N MET A 173 7.04 0.90 -14.62
CA MET A 173 5.86 0.05 -14.51
C MET A 173 5.67 -0.80 -15.76
N GLU A 174 5.70 -0.19 -16.95
CA GLU A 174 5.52 -0.86 -18.24
C GLU A 174 6.62 -1.92 -18.49
N ARG A 175 7.88 -1.58 -18.23
CA ARG A 175 9.00 -2.54 -18.32
C ARG A 175 8.82 -3.73 -17.39
N ARG A 176 8.26 -3.54 -16.19
CA ARG A 176 7.98 -4.65 -15.26
C ARG A 176 6.78 -5.47 -15.70
N TRP A 177 5.80 -4.82 -16.31
CA TRP A 177 4.63 -5.48 -16.87
C TRP A 177 4.98 -6.33 -18.09
N SER A 178 5.84 -5.85 -18.99
CA SER A 178 6.28 -6.61 -20.16
C SER A 178 7.11 -7.86 -19.81
N GLN A 179 7.69 -7.88 -18.61
CA GLN A 179 8.46 -9.01 -18.06
C GLN A 179 7.60 -10.06 -17.34
N VAL A 180 6.27 -9.90 -17.29
CA VAL A 180 5.38 -10.86 -16.64
C VAL A 180 5.36 -12.17 -17.43
N LEU A 181 5.76 -13.25 -16.76
CA LEU A 181 5.66 -14.60 -17.29
C LEU A 181 4.42 -15.29 -16.69
N PRO A 182 3.48 -15.80 -17.52
CA PRO A 182 2.33 -16.52 -17.02
C PRO A 182 2.74 -17.69 -16.14
N GLY A 183 2.24 -17.72 -14.90
CA GLY A 183 2.53 -18.79 -13.95
C GLY A 183 3.79 -18.59 -13.11
N ASP A 184 4.57 -17.54 -13.33
CA ASP A 184 5.69 -17.16 -12.46
C ASP A 184 5.23 -16.15 -11.39
N PRO A 185 5.14 -16.55 -10.11
CA PRO A 185 4.73 -15.65 -9.03
C PRO A 185 5.63 -14.45 -8.84
N HIS A 186 6.93 -14.60 -9.11
CA HIS A 186 7.92 -13.57 -8.82
C HIS A 186 7.82 -12.41 -9.81
N THR A 187 7.71 -12.70 -11.12
CA THR A 187 7.50 -11.64 -12.13
C THR A 187 6.16 -10.92 -11.93
N LEU A 188 5.10 -11.66 -11.59
CA LEU A 188 3.80 -11.08 -11.24
C LEU A 188 3.84 -10.19 -10.00
N HIS A 189 4.53 -10.63 -8.96
CA HIS A 189 4.69 -9.85 -7.74
C HIS A 189 5.44 -8.54 -8.01
N ARG A 190 6.52 -8.58 -8.81
CA ARG A 190 7.29 -7.39 -9.19
C ARG A 190 6.45 -6.41 -10.01
N ALA A 191 5.69 -6.91 -10.99
CA ALA A 191 4.76 -6.08 -11.76
C ALA A 191 3.69 -5.46 -10.85
N ARG A 192 3.11 -6.23 -9.92
CA ARG A 192 2.14 -5.72 -8.92
C ARG A 192 2.73 -4.58 -8.08
N ILE A 193 3.98 -4.71 -7.63
CA ILE A 193 4.66 -3.64 -6.88
C ILE A 193 4.82 -2.40 -7.74
N ALA A 194 5.26 -2.55 -9.00
CA ALA A 194 5.47 -1.42 -9.89
C ALA A 194 4.17 -0.67 -10.18
N VAL A 195 3.07 -1.38 -10.49
CA VAL A 195 1.73 -0.80 -10.68
C VAL A 195 1.24 -0.10 -9.41
N LYS A 196 1.51 -0.66 -8.22
CA LYS A 196 1.18 -0.02 -6.94
C LYS A 196 1.95 1.29 -6.75
N ARG A 197 3.25 1.26 -6.96
CA ARG A 197 4.11 2.45 -6.81
C ARG A 197 3.69 3.56 -7.77
N HIS A 198 3.47 3.23 -9.04
CA HIS A 198 2.99 4.20 -10.03
C HIS A 198 1.63 4.78 -9.63
N ARG A 199 0.64 3.95 -9.26
CA ARG A 199 -0.65 4.45 -8.79
C ARG A 199 -0.53 5.39 -7.60
N TYR A 200 0.25 5.04 -6.56
CA TYR A 200 0.36 5.91 -5.39
C TYR A 200 1.11 7.21 -5.70
N LEU A 201 2.04 7.20 -6.66
CA LEU A 201 2.66 8.43 -7.18
C LEU A 201 1.62 9.35 -7.83
N LEU A 202 0.77 8.80 -8.69
CA LEU A 202 -0.33 9.57 -9.30
C LEU A 202 -1.29 10.11 -8.22
N GLU A 203 -1.64 9.30 -7.21
CA GLU A 203 -2.46 9.76 -6.07
C GLU A 203 -1.78 10.89 -5.28
N ALA A 204 -0.46 10.90 -5.15
CA ALA A 204 0.29 11.97 -4.47
C ALA A 204 0.34 13.27 -5.28
N LEU A 205 0.18 13.21 -6.60
CA LEU A 205 0.17 14.37 -7.49
C LEU A 205 -1.23 14.76 -7.96
N ALA A 206 -2.28 14.09 -7.47
CA ALA A 206 -3.64 14.24 -7.94
C ALA A 206 -4.15 15.69 -8.09
N PRO A 207 -3.83 16.65 -7.20
CA PRO A 207 -4.33 18.02 -7.34
C PRO A 207 -3.83 18.78 -8.58
N VAL A 208 -2.80 18.28 -9.26
CA VAL A 208 -2.18 18.94 -10.43
C VAL A 208 -2.14 18.05 -11.67
N LEU A 209 -2.69 16.84 -11.58
CA LEU A 209 -2.81 15.94 -12.73
C LEU A 209 -4.13 16.18 -13.45
N GLU A 210 -4.08 16.04 -14.78
CA GLU A 210 -5.29 16.07 -15.60
C GLU A 210 -6.24 14.91 -15.23
N PRO A 211 -7.57 15.10 -15.34
CA PRO A 211 -8.55 14.08 -14.99
C PRO A 211 -8.35 12.73 -15.69
N ASP A 212 -7.88 12.74 -16.95
CA ASP A 212 -7.63 11.52 -17.71
C ASP A 212 -6.47 10.70 -17.12
N VAL A 213 -5.41 11.36 -16.68
CA VAL A 213 -4.27 10.72 -15.99
C VAL A 213 -4.73 10.13 -14.65
N LEU A 214 -5.65 10.81 -13.96
CA LEU A 214 -6.26 10.27 -12.76
C LEU A 214 -7.17 9.08 -13.03
N ALA A 215 -7.87 9.04 -14.15
CA ALA A 215 -8.71 7.91 -14.54
C ALA A 215 -7.88 6.63 -14.76
N GLU A 216 -6.61 6.73 -15.16
CA GLU A 216 -5.68 5.59 -15.22
C GLU A 216 -5.54 4.88 -13.85
N THR A 217 -5.68 5.62 -12.74
CA THR A 217 -5.58 5.03 -11.38
C THR A 217 -6.66 3.98 -11.12
N GLU A 218 -7.86 4.10 -11.71
CA GLU A 218 -8.93 3.11 -11.58
C GLU A 218 -8.61 1.82 -12.33
N GLN A 219 -8.01 1.93 -13.51
CA GLN A 219 -7.54 0.75 -14.24
C GLN A 219 -6.42 0.05 -13.47
N HIS A 220 -5.48 0.81 -12.90
CA HIS A 220 -4.46 0.28 -12.01
C HIS A 220 -5.08 -0.42 -10.79
N ARG A 221 -6.15 0.13 -10.19
CA ARG A 221 -6.90 -0.53 -9.09
C ARG A 221 -7.52 -1.84 -9.56
N HIS A 222 -8.10 -1.89 -10.75
CA HIS A 222 -8.67 -3.12 -11.31
C HIS A 222 -7.60 -4.22 -11.46
N VAL A 223 -6.48 -3.91 -12.11
CA VAL A 223 -5.35 -4.85 -12.27
C VAL A 223 -4.80 -5.29 -10.91
N GLN A 224 -4.62 -4.35 -9.97
CA GLN A 224 -4.16 -4.66 -8.61
C GLN A 224 -5.12 -5.59 -7.85
N ARG A 225 -6.44 -5.45 -8.02
CA ARG A 225 -7.44 -6.34 -7.39
C ARG A 225 -7.36 -7.76 -7.93
N LEU A 226 -7.14 -7.92 -9.24
CA LEU A 226 -6.98 -9.24 -9.85
C LEU A 226 -5.71 -9.93 -9.35
N ILE A 227 -4.55 -9.28 -9.50
CA ILE A 227 -3.25 -9.85 -9.08
C ILE A 227 -3.18 -9.99 -7.55
N GLY A 228 -3.83 -9.07 -6.83
CA GLY A 228 -3.90 -9.11 -5.38
C GLY A 228 -4.58 -10.37 -4.86
N ARG A 229 -5.76 -10.69 -5.38
CA ARG A 229 -6.47 -11.93 -5.00
C ARG A 229 -5.64 -13.18 -5.29
N TRP A 230 -4.94 -13.21 -6.42
CA TRP A 230 -4.09 -14.34 -6.78
C TRP A 230 -2.88 -14.47 -5.84
N HIS A 231 -2.22 -13.38 -5.49
CA HIS A 231 -1.10 -13.41 -4.55
C HIS A 231 -1.53 -13.79 -3.13
N ASP A 232 -2.67 -13.25 -2.67
CA ASP A 232 -3.21 -13.58 -1.34
C ASP A 232 -3.64 -15.06 -1.28
N GLU A 233 -4.09 -15.65 -2.40
CA GLU A 233 -4.34 -17.08 -2.55
C GLU A 233 -3.05 -17.91 -2.45
N LEU A 234 -2.00 -17.49 -3.14
CA LEU A 234 -0.70 -18.15 -3.11
C LEU A 234 -0.13 -18.20 -1.69
N LEU A 235 -0.05 -17.03 -1.02
CA LEU A 235 0.46 -16.94 0.36
C LEU A 235 -0.36 -17.78 1.34
N PHE A 236 -1.69 -17.84 1.15
CA PHE A 236 -2.54 -18.68 2.00
C PHE A 236 -2.26 -20.17 1.81
N ARG A 237 -2.01 -20.61 0.57
CA ARG A 237 -1.68 -22.01 0.28
C ARG A 237 -0.30 -22.40 0.81
N GLU A 238 0.69 -21.53 0.62
CA GLU A 238 2.03 -21.70 1.21
C GLU A 238 1.92 -21.85 2.73
N TRP A 239 1.18 -20.95 3.38
CA TRP A 239 0.93 -21.06 4.81
C TRP A 239 0.26 -22.38 5.22
N LEU A 240 -0.72 -22.86 4.45
CA LEU A 240 -1.37 -24.16 4.70
C LEU A 240 -0.38 -25.33 4.56
N LEU A 241 0.52 -25.30 3.58
CA LEU A 241 1.57 -26.30 3.45
C LEU A 241 2.45 -26.32 4.70
N ASP A 242 2.85 -25.14 5.19
CA ASP A 242 3.65 -25.01 6.41
C ASP A 242 2.93 -25.53 7.67
N GLN A 243 1.60 -25.63 7.65
CA GLN A 243 0.84 -26.14 8.80
C GLN A 243 0.82 -27.68 8.90
N GLY A 244 1.34 -28.40 7.90
CA GLY A 244 1.39 -29.87 7.87
C GLY A 244 0.01 -30.52 7.71
N GLY A 245 -0.20 -31.66 8.36
CA GLY A 245 -1.39 -32.53 8.18
C GLY A 245 -2.75 -31.79 8.08
N PRO A 246 -3.11 -30.93 9.05
CA PRO A 246 -4.37 -30.16 8.99
C PRO A 246 -4.45 -29.23 7.76
N GLY A 247 -3.33 -28.62 7.39
CA GLY A 247 -3.23 -27.72 6.25
C GLY A 247 -3.28 -28.45 4.91
N LEU A 248 -2.58 -29.59 4.79
CA LEU A 248 -2.66 -30.48 3.62
C LEU A 248 -4.09 -30.98 3.40
N GLY A 249 -4.78 -31.38 4.47
CA GLY A 249 -6.16 -31.82 4.41
C GLY A 249 -7.11 -30.73 3.91
N LEU A 250 -6.89 -29.46 4.28
CA LEU A 250 -7.68 -28.34 3.76
C LEU A 250 -7.31 -28.01 2.32
N LEU A 251 -6.01 -27.99 2.00
CA LEU A 251 -5.49 -27.67 0.68
C LEU A 251 -6.02 -28.62 -0.40
N ALA A 252 -6.13 -29.92 -0.11
CA ALA A 252 -6.68 -30.93 -1.01
C ALA A 252 -8.14 -30.69 -1.41
N ARG A 253 -8.89 -29.92 -0.61
CA ARG A 253 -10.30 -29.60 -0.83
C ARG A 253 -10.52 -28.22 -1.43
N LEU A 254 -9.51 -27.35 -1.41
CA LEU A 254 -9.60 -26.06 -2.07
C LEU A 254 -9.56 -26.24 -3.59
N PRO A 255 -10.40 -25.51 -4.35
CA PRO A 255 -10.32 -25.50 -5.82
C PRO A 255 -8.89 -25.21 -6.26
N ARG A 256 -8.40 -25.83 -7.33
CA ARG A 256 -7.06 -25.48 -7.86
C ARG A 256 -7.00 -23.97 -8.15
N MET A 257 -5.85 -23.36 -7.90
CA MET A 257 -5.64 -21.97 -8.32
C MET A 257 -5.90 -21.87 -9.81
N LYS A 258 -6.87 -21.04 -10.20
CA LYS A 258 -7.06 -20.71 -11.60
C LYS A 258 -5.77 -20.02 -12.06
N HIS A 259 -5.26 -20.41 -13.23
CA HIS A 259 -4.21 -19.66 -13.89
C HIS A 259 -4.64 -18.21 -13.98
N LEU A 260 -3.69 -17.30 -13.78
CA LEU A 260 -3.95 -15.88 -13.96
C LEU A 260 -4.59 -15.68 -15.34
N PRO A 261 -5.70 -14.92 -15.45
CA PRO A 261 -6.40 -14.79 -16.73
C PRO A 261 -5.42 -14.34 -17.82
N LYS A 262 -5.39 -15.05 -18.96
CA LYS A 262 -4.61 -14.63 -20.14
C LYS A 262 -4.99 -13.22 -20.62
N GLN A 263 -6.17 -12.73 -20.20
CA GLN A 263 -6.71 -11.41 -20.49
C GLN A 263 -6.44 -10.39 -19.37
N MET A 264 -5.26 -10.38 -18.75
CA MET A 264 -4.85 -9.18 -18.04
C MET A 264 -4.57 -8.11 -19.10
N GLY A 265 -5.55 -7.25 -19.35
CA GLY A 265 -5.36 -6.07 -20.20
C GLY A 265 -4.09 -5.34 -19.77
N ARG A 266 -3.30 -4.87 -20.73
CA ARG A 266 -2.20 -3.96 -20.42
C ARG A 266 -2.77 -2.76 -19.65
N PRO A 267 -2.07 -2.25 -18.61
CA PRO A 267 -2.39 -0.91 -18.12
C PRO A 267 -2.39 0.05 -19.33
N ALA A 268 -3.40 0.91 -19.45
CA ALA A 268 -3.57 1.73 -20.65
C ALA A 268 -2.38 2.65 -20.91
N HIS A 269 -2.19 2.95 -22.19
CA HIS A 269 -1.19 3.86 -22.74
C HIS A 269 -1.68 5.31 -22.70
#